data_AF-A0A160V938-F1
#
_entry.id   AF-A0A160V938-F1
#
_cell.length_a   1.000
_cell.length_b   1.000
_cell.length_c   1.000
_cell.angle_alpha   90.00
_cell.angle_beta   90.00
_cell.angle_gamma   90.00
#
_symmetry.space_group_name_H-M   'P 1'
#
loop_
_entity.id
_entity.type
_entity.pdbx_description
1 polymer ?
#
loop_
_entity_poly.entity_id
_entity_poly.type
_entity_poly.pdbx_seq_one_letter_code
_entity_poly.pdbx_strand_id
1 'polypeptide(L)' 'MIVGEEDSIFPPEVIAEVQKAIPGSRMEIVPGAAHSAHFEQATVFNGYLSELFASVRSGTVAGAAAG' A
#
# COMPACT_ATOMS: atom_id res chain seq x y z
N MET A 1 -0.53 -0.29 -3.25
CA MET A 1 0.90 -0.03 -3.08
C MET A 1 1.18 0.00 -1.59
N ILE A 2 2.25 -0.65 -1.13
CA ILE A 2 2.66 -0.63 0.28
C ILE A 2 4.10 -0.11 0.28
N VAL A 3 4.38 0.96 1.01
CA VAL A 3 5.69 1.62 1.05
C VAL A 3 6.11 1.86 2.52
N GLY A 4 7.41 1.81 2.80
CA GLY A 4 7.94 2.19 4.11
C GLY A 4 7.93 3.70 4.30
N GLU A 5 7.60 4.17 5.51
CA GLU A 5 7.65 5.60 5.87
C GLU A 5 9.05 6.22 5.65
N GLU A 6 10.10 5.42 5.82
CA GLU A 6 11.51 5.84 5.75
C GLU A 6 12.20 5.37 4.45
N ASP A 7 11.43 4.94 3.44
CA ASP A 7 12.00 4.49 2.16
C ASP A 7 12.66 5.66 1.42
N SER A 8 13.98 5.63 1.30
CA SER A 8 14.77 6.63 0.55
C SER A 8 14.99 6.27 -0.92
N ILE A 9 14.72 5.01 -1.31
CA ILE A 9 14.87 4.54 -2.69
C ILE A 9 13.59 4.86 -3.47
N PHE A 10 12.43 4.60 -2.86
CA PHE A 10 11.11 4.97 -3.38
C PHE A 10 10.29 5.70 -2.31
N PRO A 11 10.55 7.00 -2.10
CA PRO A 11 9.86 7.77 -1.07
C PRO A 11 8.33 7.77 -1.20
N PRO A 12 7.58 7.85 -0.08
CA PRO A 12 6.11 7.87 -0.11
C PRO A 12 5.52 8.89 -1.09
N GLU A 13 6.10 10.09 -1.19
CA GLU A 13 5.66 11.12 -2.10
C GLU A 13 5.82 10.72 -3.58
N VAL A 14 6.86 9.97 -3.94
CA VAL A 14 7.04 9.45 -5.30
C VAL A 14 6.04 8.34 -5.59
N ILE A 15 5.82 7.44 -4.64
CA ILE A 15 4.82 6.36 -4.78
C ILE A 15 3.40 6.94 -4.86
N ALA A 16 3.10 8.03 -4.17
CA ALA A 16 1.82 8.73 -4.27
C ALA A 16 1.59 9.28 -5.70
N GLU A 17 2.64 9.76 -6.39
CA GLU A 17 2.51 10.15 -7.80
C GLU A 17 2.27 8.95 -8.73
N VAL A 18 2.93 7.81 -8.48
CA VAL A 18 2.70 6.57 -9.25
C VAL A 18 1.28 6.05 -9.04
N GLN A 19 0.74 6.13 -7.81
CA GLN A 19 -0.60 5.70 -7.47
C GLN A 19 -1.67 6.39 -8.32
N LYS A 20 -1.50 7.68 -8.65
CA LYS A 20 -2.41 8.44 -9.52
C LYS A 20 -2.54 7.85 -10.93
N ALA A 21 -1.52 7.15 -11.41
CA ALA A 21 -1.52 6.51 -12.72
C ALA A 21 -2.23 5.14 -12.73
N ILE A 22 -2.66 4.62 -11.57
CA ILE A 22 -3.27 3.30 -11.43
C ILE A 22 -4.67 3.45 -10.81
N PRO A 23 -5.73 3.64 -11.62
CA PRO A 23 -7.10 3.75 -11.14
C PRO A 23 -7.53 2.56 -10.28
N GLY A 24 -8.22 2.84 -9.18
CA GLY A 24 -8.68 1.81 -8.24
C GLY A 24 -7.58 1.21 -7.35
N SER A 25 -6.34 1.70 -7.45
CA SER A 25 -5.29 1.34 -6.51
C SER A 25 -5.42 2.10 -5.18
N ARG A 26 -5.06 1.44 -4.09
CA ARG A 26 -4.87 2.06 -2.77
C ARG A 26 -3.39 2.13 -2.41
N MET A 27 -3.03 3.02 -1.52
CA MET A 27 -1.67 3.16 -1.01
C MET A 27 -1.69 3.12 0.52
N GLU A 28 -0.83 2.29 1.10
CA GLU A 28 -0.61 2.18 2.55
C GLU A 28 0.85 2.50 2.86
N ILE A 29 1.07 3.24 3.95
CA ILE A 29 2.40 3.55 4.48
C ILE A 29 2.64 2.68 5.71
N VAL A 30 3.82 2.07 5.80
CA VAL A 30 4.24 1.21 6.92
C VAL A 30 5.14 2.05 7.85
N PRO A 31 4.67 2.40 9.06
CA PRO A 31 5.45 3.24 9.99
C PRO A 31 6.74 2.56 10.42
N GLY A 32 7.83 3.33 10.54
CA GLY A 32 9.12 2.82 11.01
C GLY A 32 9.73 1.70 10.16
N ALA A 33 9.43 1.68 8.85
CA ALA A 33 10.05 0.80 7.87
C ALA A 33 10.73 1.61 6.77
N ALA A 34 11.91 1.15 6.35
CA ALA A 34 12.57 1.64 5.14
C ALA A 34 12.10 0.83 3.92
N HIS A 35 12.99 0.66 2.93
CA HIS A 35 12.66 0.07 1.63
C HIS A 35 12.10 -1.36 1.72
N SER A 36 12.56 -2.14 2.70
CA SER A 36 12.20 -3.56 2.83
C SER A 36 11.10 -3.75 3.87
N ALA A 37 10.00 -2.98 3.77
CA ALA A 37 8.90 -3.00 4.74
C ALA A 37 8.29 -4.39 5.02
N HIS A 38 8.34 -5.31 4.05
CA HIS A 38 7.92 -6.70 4.20
C HIS A 38 8.84 -7.54 5.10
N PHE A 39 10.11 -7.16 5.24
CA PHE A 39 11.05 -7.76 6.18
C PHE A 39 11.07 -7.01 7.52
N GLU A 40 11.10 -5.68 7.48
CA GLU A 40 11.31 -4.82 8.66
C GLU A 40 10.06 -4.78 9.56
N GLN A 41 8.87 -4.72 8.97
CA GLN A 41 7.59 -4.61 9.65
C GLN A 41 6.60 -5.66 9.11
N ALA A 42 7.04 -6.92 9.07
CA ALA A 42 6.30 -8.03 8.46
C ALA A 42 4.85 -8.16 8.95
N THR A 43 4.59 -7.92 10.24
CA THR A 43 3.23 -8.00 10.81
C THR A 43 2.30 -6.96 10.18
N VAL A 44 2.74 -5.70 10.09
CA VAL A 44 1.94 -4.60 9.51
C VAL A 44 1.73 -4.84 8.01
N PHE A 45 2.81 -5.16 7.30
CA PHE A 45 2.76 -5.47 5.87
C PHE A 45 1.80 -6.63 5.54
N ASN A 46 1.90 -7.73 6.29
CA ASN A 46 1.03 -8.90 6.08
C ASN A 46 -0.43 -8.63 6.47
N GLY A 47 -0.68 -7.69 7.39
CA GLY A 47 -2.03 -7.17 7.67
C GLY A 47 -2.68 -6.57 6.42
N TYR A 48 -1.99 -5.64 5.76
CA TYR A 48 -2.49 -5.01 4.53
C TYR A 48 -2.69 -6.00 3.37
N LEU A 49 -1.82 -7.01 3.25
CA LEU A 49 -2.02 -8.10 2.27
C LEU A 49 -3.25 -8.94 2.60
N SER A 50 -3.47 -9.26 3.88
CA SER A 50 -4.63 -10.03 4.30
C SER A 50 -5.94 -9.30 3.98
N GLU A 51 -5.98 -7.98 4.21
CA GLU A 51 -7.09 -7.11 3.83
C GLU A 51 -7.31 -7.07 2.32
N LEU A 52 -6.23 -7.00 1.52
CA LEU A 52 -6.32 -7.08 0.05
C LEU A 52 -6.98 -8.38 -0.39
N PHE A 53 -6.51 -9.51 0.12
CA PHE A 53 -7.06 -10.79 -0.26
C PHE A 53 -8.50 -10.96 0.21
N ALA A 54 -8.86 -10.43 1.38
CA ALA A 54 -10.24 -10.42 1.84
C ALA A 54 -11.14 -9.58 0.93
N SER A 55 -10.72 -8.37 0.54
CA SER A 55 -11.52 -7.49 -0.33
C SER A 55 -11.77 -8.12 -1.70
N VAL A 56 -10.74 -8.74 -2.28
CA VAL A 56 -10.84 -9.44 -3.58
C VAL A 56 -11.77 -10.65 -3.49
N ARG A 57 -11.66 -11.48 -2.44
CA ARG A 57 -12.54 -12.65 -2.25
C ARG A 57 -14.00 -12.28 -2.06
N SER A 58 -14.28 -11.17 -1.36
CA SER A 58 -15.64 -10.72 -1.10
C SER A 58 -16.28 -9.98 -2.27
N GLY A 59 -15.54 -9.75 -3.37
CA GLY A 59 -16.00 -8.90 -4.49
C GLY A 59 -16.15 -7.42 -4.12
N THR A 60 -15.73 -7.04 -2.92
CA THR A 60 -15.70 -5.64 -2.47
C THR A 60 -14.42 -5.02 -2.98
N VAL A 61 -14.36 -4.74 -4.28
CA VAL A 61 -13.31 -3.87 -4.80
C VAL A 61 -13.67 -2.46 -4.35
N ALA A 62 -12.98 -1.96 -3.32
CA ALA A 62 -13.06 -0.56 -2.94
C ALA A 62 -12.49 0.27 -4.09
N GLY A 63 -13.37 0.68 -5.01
CA GLY A 63 -13.03 1.47 -6.18
C GLY A 63 -14.29 2.04 -6.80
N ALA A 64 -14.81 3.14 -6.23
CA ALA A 64 -15.61 4.15 -6.92
C ALA A 64 -16.06 5.25 -5.92
N ALA A 65 -15.16 6.16 -5.55
CA ALA A 65 -15.54 7.48 -5.07
C ALA A 65 -14.37 8.46 -5.26
N ALA A 66 -14.21 8.93 -6.49
CA ALA A 66 -13.68 10.26 -6.77
C ALA A 66 -14.32 10.69 -8.09
N GLY A 67 -15.39 11.47 -7.96
CA GLY A 67 -15.97 12.25 -9.06
C GLY A 67 -15.18 13.54 -9.28
#